data_AF-A0A0L7QJB4-F1
#
_entry.id   AF-A0A0L7QJB4-F1
#
_cell.length_a   1.000
_cell.length_b   1.000
_cell.length_c   1.000
_cell.angle_alpha   90.00
_cell.angle_beta   90.00
_cell.angle_gamma   90.00
#
_symmetry.space_group_name_H-M   'P 1'
#
loop_
_entity.id
_entity.type
_entity.pdbx_description
1 polymer ?
#
loop_
_entity_poly.entity_id
_entity_poly.type
_entity_poly.pdbx_seq_one_letter_code
_entity_poly.pdbx_strand_id
1 'polypeptide(L)'
;DYSRSHTVFSITVHMKENTTDGEEVLKTGKLNLVDLAGSENIGRSGSVDKRAREAGSINQSLLTLGRVITALTKELEKKLNHIKALEKTMQDKEKIYNELELQNIAQMKELHEAKDKLNSASDAFKSTNNQLKVIARERNEQKYYINTEQSLLHQAQILLSVADTATADSHILHDKSETEQSFEMLGEQFKNNVSECLQEIQKDILMHKEKLKQLCISVKNDLGNKSFIMP
;
A
#
# COMPACT_ATOMS: atom_id res chain seq x y z
N ASP A 1 -3.43 61.19 90.14
CA ASP A 1 -3.66 61.79 88.81
C ASP A 1 -3.28 60.83 87.70
N TYR A 2 -3.88 61.00 86.51
CA TYR A 2 -3.42 60.31 85.29
C TYR A 2 -2.25 61.08 84.66
N SER A 3 -1.30 60.36 84.06
CA SER A 3 -0.17 60.96 83.33
C SER A 3 -0.67 61.77 82.12
N ARG A 4 -0.09 62.96 81.93
CA ARG A 4 -0.32 63.86 80.78
C ARG A 4 0.84 63.93 79.78
N SER A 5 1.94 63.24 80.04
CA SER A 5 3.09 63.16 79.13
C SER A 5 3.24 61.76 78.53
N HIS A 6 3.57 61.69 77.24
CA HIS A 6 4.02 60.45 76.61
C HIS A 6 5.52 60.24 76.87
N THR A 7 5.94 59.00 77.13
CA THR A 7 7.34 58.66 77.42
C THR A 7 7.80 57.53 76.50
N VAL A 8 8.96 57.69 75.86
CA VAL A 8 9.60 56.63 75.07
C VAL A 8 10.96 56.31 75.69
N PHE A 9 11.08 55.10 76.23
CA PHE A 9 12.33 54.58 76.77
C PHE A 9 12.93 53.56 75.80
N SER A 10 14.10 53.86 75.24
CA SER A 10 14.79 52.99 74.28
C SER A 10 15.91 52.21 74.95
N ILE A 11 15.87 50.89 74.85
CA ILE A 11 16.99 50.00 75.20
C ILE A 11 17.64 49.54 73.90
N THR A 12 18.93 49.87 73.70
CA THR A 12 19.73 49.37 72.57
C THR A 12 20.79 48.42 73.10
N VAL A 13 20.83 47.20 72.56
CA VAL A 13 21.81 46.17 72.90
C VAL A 13 22.71 45.96 71.69
N HIS A 14 24.02 46.10 71.89
CA HIS A 14 25.04 45.77 70.91
C HIS A 14 25.74 44.47 71.33
N MET A 15 25.74 43.46 70.47
CA MET A 15 26.45 42.20 70.64
C MET A 15 27.50 42.07 69.53
N LYS A 16 28.73 41.73 69.92
CA LYS A 16 29.81 41.34 69.01
C LYS A 16 29.90 39.82 69.02
N GLU A 17 29.91 39.21 67.85
CA GLU A 17 29.94 37.76 67.67
C GLU A 17 30.94 37.43 66.56
N ASN A 18 31.95 36.61 66.87
CA ASN A 18 32.90 36.16 65.86
C ASN A 18 32.33 34.93 65.17
N THR A 19 32.25 34.96 63.84
CA THR A 19 31.85 33.80 63.03
C THR A 19 32.91 32.69 63.08
N THR A 20 32.55 31.50 62.61
CA THR A 20 33.48 30.36 62.46
C THR A 20 34.69 30.69 61.58
N ASP A 21 34.54 31.67 60.69
CA ASP A 21 35.51 32.03 59.67
C ASP A 21 36.40 33.20 60.14
N GLY A 22 36.20 33.67 61.38
CA GLY A 22 36.99 34.73 62.03
C GLY A 22 36.49 36.15 61.81
N GLU A 23 35.36 36.36 61.11
CA GLU A 23 34.78 37.68 60.91
C GLU A 23 34.00 38.16 62.15
N GLU A 24 34.22 39.40 62.58
CA GLU A 24 33.46 40.01 63.68
C GLU A 24 32.15 40.60 63.17
N VAL A 25 31.01 40.05 63.61
CA VAL A 25 29.67 40.53 63.29
C VAL A 25 29.08 41.31 64.47
N LEU A 26 28.73 42.57 64.23
CA LEU A 26 28.03 43.42 65.21
C LEU A 26 26.51 43.33 65.05
N LYS A 27 25.85 42.56 65.92
CA LYS A 27 24.38 42.50 66.00
C LYS A 27 23.88 43.62 66.91
N THR A 28 22.90 44.41 66.45
CA THR A 28 22.27 45.47 67.24
C THR A 28 20.77 45.23 67.37
N GLY A 29 20.29 45.02 68.59
CA GLY A 29 18.86 44.97 68.91
C GLY A 29 18.40 46.28 69.54
N LYS A 30 17.20 46.76 69.19
CA LYS A 30 16.59 47.94 69.82
C LYS A 30 15.16 47.65 70.25
N LEU A 31 14.87 47.82 71.53
CA LEU A 31 13.56 47.70 72.14
C LEU A 31 13.08 49.09 72.58
N ASN A 32 11.88 49.48 72.17
CA ASN A 32 11.25 50.73 72.62
C ASN A 32 10.10 50.38 73.56
N LEU A 33 10.21 50.79 74.82
CA LEU A 33 9.12 50.76 75.79
C LEU A 33 8.41 52.12 75.73
N VAL A 34 7.12 52.12 75.37
CA VAL A 34 6.34 53.34 75.14
C VAL A 34 5.19 53.40 76.13
N ASP A 35 5.15 54.47 76.93
CA ASP A 35 4.03 54.82 77.79
C ASP A 35 3.31 56.05 77.20
N LEU A 36 1.98 56.03 77.19
CA LEU A 36 1.16 57.05 76.56
C LEU A 36 0.20 57.68 77.58
N ALA A 37 0.16 59.01 77.61
CA ALA A 37 -0.85 59.76 78.34
C ALA A 37 -2.27 59.33 77.94
N GLY A 38 -3.20 59.37 78.90
CA GLY A 38 -4.59 58.99 78.66
C GLY A 38 -5.36 60.03 77.85
N SER A 39 -6.26 59.58 76.97
CA SER A 39 -7.20 60.47 76.29
C SER A 39 -8.27 60.97 77.28
N GLU A 40 -8.32 62.29 77.49
CA GLU A 40 -9.30 62.92 78.38
C GLU A 40 -10.35 63.74 77.62
N ASN A 41 -11.61 63.66 78.04
CA ASN A 41 -12.68 64.47 77.46
C ASN A 41 -12.73 65.83 78.17
N ILE A 42 -12.26 66.89 77.51
CA ILE A 42 -12.21 68.27 78.01
C ILE A 42 -13.56 68.74 78.58
N GLY A 43 -14.67 68.41 77.91
CA GLY A 43 -16.02 68.79 78.34
C GLY A 43 -16.52 68.05 79.59
N ARG A 44 -16.00 66.85 79.88
CA ARG A 44 -16.27 66.12 81.14
C ARG A 44 -15.24 66.41 82.24
N SER A 45 -14.02 66.80 81.90
CA SER A 45 -12.96 67.09 82.90
C SER A 45 -12.98 68.53 83.41
N GLY A 46 -13.76 69.43 82.79
CA GLY A 46 -13.83 70.85 83.19
C GLY A 46 -12.53 71.60 82.96
N SER A 47 -11.64 71.08 82.10
CA SER A 47 -10.33 71.68 81.84
C SER A 47 -10.48 72.98 81.05
N VAL A 48 -9.87 74.05 81.54
CA VAL A 48 -9.86 75.40 80.93
C VAL A 48 -8.46 75.85 80.52
N ASP A 49 -8.37 76.86 79.66
CA ASP A 49 -7.16 77.52 79.18
C ASP A 49 -6.00 76.57 78.84
N LYS A 50 -4.90 76.64 79.61
CA LYS A 50 -3.68 75.85 79.38
C LYS A 50 -3.96 74.34 79.45
N ARG A 51 -4.82 73.91 80.37
CA ARG A 51 -5.17 72.50 80.58
C ARG A 51 -6.04 71.96 79.44
N ALA A 52 -6.94 72.78 78.89
CA ALA A 52 -7.69 72.44 77.69
C ALA A 52 -6.77 72.27 76.47
N ARG A 53 -5.77 73.15 76.30
CA ARG A 53 -4.77 73.06 75.22
C ARG A 53 -3.83 71.86 75.35
N GLU A 54 -3.44 71.51 76.57
CA GLU A 54 -2.68 70.29 76.87
C GLU A 54 -3.47 69.02 76.53
N ALA A 55 -4.69 68.90 77.05
CA ALA A 55 -5.62 67.80 76.74
C ALA A 55 -5.89 67.67 75.23
N GLY A 56 -6.07 68.80 74.53
CA GLY A 56 -6.21 68.83 73.08
C GLY A 56 -4.98 68.30 72.35
N SER A 57 -3.77 68.58 72.84
CA SER A 57 -2.51 68.10 72.26
C SER A 57 -2.33 66.58 72.45
N ILE A 58 -2.68 66.05 73.63
CA ILE A 58 -2.67 64.61 73.93
C ILE A 58 -3.69 63.87 73.06
N ASN A 59 -4.92 64.38 72.96
CA ASN A 59 -5.94 63.77 72.11
C ASN A 59 -5.54 63.82 70.62
N GLN A 60 -4.87 64.88 70.18
CA GLN A 60 -4.40 65.01 68.80
C GLN A 60 -3.26 64.03 68.47
N SER A 61 -2.31 63.79 69.37
CA SER A 61 -1.24 62.79 69.18
C SER A 61 -1.83 61.37 69.08
N LEU A 62 -2.72 61.01 70.01
CA LEU A 62 -3.41 59.71 70.04
C LEU A 62 -4.32 59.50 68.81
N LEU A 63 -5.06 60.51 68.39
CA LEU A 63 -5.87 60.47 67.16
C LEU A 63 -4.99 60.28 65.92
N THR A 64 -3.83 60.93 65.87
CA THR A 64 -2.87 60.78 64.78
C THR A 64 -2.28 59.37 64.75
N LEU A 65 -1.90 58.82 65.90
CA LEU A 65 -1.48 57.42 66.04
C LEU A 65 -2.56 56.44 65.57
N GLY A 66 -3.81 56.62 66.00
CA GLY A 66 -4.94 55.81 65.57
C GLY A 66 -5.17 55.86 64.04
N ARG A 67 -5.05 57.05 63.43
CA ARG A 67 -5.11 57.21 61.97
C ARG A 67 -4.00 56.47 61.24
N VAL A 68 -2.76 56.50 61.76
CA VAL A 68 -1.63 55.77 61.19
C VAL A 68 -1.84 54.27 61.28
N ILE A 69 -2.28 53.75 62.44
CA ILE A 69 -2.61 52.32 62.62
C ILE A 69 -3.68 51.89 61.61
N THR A 70 -4.80 52.61 61.52
CA THR A 70 -5.88 52.31 60.57
C THR A 70 -5.42 52.34 59.11
N ALA A 71 -4.56 53.29 58.75
CA ALA A 71 -4.00 53.36 57.40
C ALA A 71 -3.11 52.16 57.07
N LEU A 72 -2.25 51.74 58.01
CA LEU A 72 -1.39 50.57 57.87
C LEU A 72 -2.19 49.27 57.77
N THR A 73 -3.21 49.09 58.61
CA THR A 73 -4.13 47.93 58.53
C THR A 73 -4.81 47.85 57.16
N LYS A 74 -5.34 48.98 56.67
CA LYS A 74 -6.00 49.05 55.35
C LYS A 74 -5.03 48.79 54.20
N GLU A 75 -3.76 49.17 54.31
CA GLU A 75 -2.74 48.84 53.31
C GLU A 75 -2.38 47.35 53.35
N LEU A 76 -2.27 46.75 54.54
CA LEU A 76 -2.04 45.33 54.71
C LEU A 76 -3.19 44.49 54.14
N GLU A 77 -4.45 44.87 54.37
CA GLU A 77 -5.62 44.25 53.76
C GLU A 77 -5.59 44.31 52.23
N LYS A 78 -5.23 45.46 51.65
CA LYS A 78 -5.05 45.59 50.20
C LYS A 78 -3.96 44.65 49.67
N LYS A 79 -2.81 44.58 50.34
CA LYS A 79 -1.70 43.69 49.98
C LYS A 79 -2.12 42.22 50.08
N LEU A 80 -2.81 41.82 51.15
CA LEU A 80 -3.34 40.47 51.32
C LEU A 80 -4.36 40.10 50.24
N ASN A 81 -5.27 41.00 49.88
CA ASN A 81 -6.24 40.77 48.81
C ASN A 81 -5.57 40.69 47.43
N HIS A 82 -4.51 41.46 47.19
CA HIS A 82 -3.71 41.34 45.97
C HIS A 82 -2.96 40.01 45.90
N ILE A 83 -2.34 39.56 47.01
CA ILE A 83 -1.70 38.24 47.11
C ILE A 83 -2.71 37.13 46.80
N LYS A 84 -3.90 37.13 47.41
CA LYS A 84 -4.97 36.16 47.12
C LYS A 84 -5.39 36.14 45.66
N ALA A 85 -5.44 37.30 45.00
CA ALA A 85 -5.76 37.39 43.57
C ALA A 85 -4.63 36.82 42.69
N LEU A 86 -3.36 37.03 43.07
CA LEU A 86 -2.20 36.44 42.41
C LEU A 86 -2.15 34.91 42.62
N GLU A 87 -2.37 34.42 43.83
CA GLU A 87 -2.47 32.99 44.16
C GLU A 87 -3.53 32.30 43.31
N LYS A 88 -4.74 32.86 43.23
CA LYS A 88 -5.79 32.34 42.34
C LYS A 88 -5.36 32.35 40.87
N THR A 89 -4.79 33.45 40.40
CA THR A 89 -4.31 33.56 39.01
C THR A 89 -3.22 32.52 38.69
N MET A 90 -2.39 32.17 39.67
CA MET A 90 -1.37 31.14 39.56
C MET A 90 -1.99 29.75 39.45
N GLN A 91 -2.96 29.42 40.31
CA GLN A 91 -3.71 28.15 40.25
C GLN A 91 -4.48 27.99 38.93
N ASP A 92 -5.15 29.05 38.45
CA ASP A 92 -5.86 29.03 37.17
C ASP A 92 -4.88 28.78 36.00
N LYS A 93 -3.67 29.36 36.03
CA LYS A 93 -2.60 29.12 35.04
C LYS A 93 -2.03 27.70 35.12
N GLU A 94 -1.78 27.18 36.32
CA GLU A 94 -1.27 25.83 36.54
C GLU A 94 -2.25 24.78 35.99
N LYS A 95 -3.55 24.99 36.22
CA LYS A 95 -4.59 24.14 35.63
C LYS A 95 -4.55 24.15 34.10
N ILE A 96 -4.47 25.33 33.48
CA ILE A 96 -4.39 25.48 32.01
C ILE A 96 -3.12 24.80 31.46
N TYR A 97 -1.98 24.91 32.16
CA TYR A 97 -0.73 24.27 31.77
C TYR A 97 -0.88 22.74 31.75
N ASN A 98 -1.39 22.15 32.83
CA ASN A 98 -1.58 20.70 32.95
C ASN A 98 -2.57 20.15 31.91
N GLU A 99 -3.64 20.88 31.62
CA GLU A 99 -4.62 20.52 30.58
C GLU A 99 -4.00 20.56 29.17
N LEU A 100 -3.19 21.59 28.88
CA LEU A 100 -2.46 21.71 27.61
C LEU A 100 -1.34 20.66 27.47
N GLU A 101 -0.67 20.28 28.56
CA GLU A 101 0.35 19.22 28.57
C GLU A 101 -0.29 17.86 28.21
N LEU A 102 -1.40 17.50 28.86
CA LEU A 102 -2.16 16.28 28.54
C LEU A 102 -2.65 16.27 27.08
N GLN A 103 -3.13 17.41 26.57
CA GLN A 103 -3.55 17.53 25.18
C GLN A 103 -2.38 17.35 24.19
N ASN A 104 -1.20 17.93 24.48
CA ASN A 104 0.00 17.74 23.65
C ASN A 104 0.44 16.26 23.62
N ILE A 105 0.42 15.57 24.77
CA ILE A 105 0.76 14.13 24.85
C ILE A 105 -0.20 13.31 23.98
N ALA A 106 -1.50 13.59 24.03
CA ALA A 106 -2.50 12.92 23.19
C ALA A 106 -2.26 13.18 21.70
N GLN A 107 -2.03 14.42 21.30
CA GLN A 107 -1.75 14.79 19.90
C GLN A 107 -0.45 14.19 19.38
N MET A 108 0.62 14.12 20.20
CA MET A 108 1.87 13.45 19.84
C MET A 108 1.66 11.95 19.59
N LYS A 109 0.79 11.30 20.39
CA LYS A 109 0.45 9.88 20.19
C LYS A 109 -0.32 9.67 18.87
N GLU A 110 -1.35 10.46 18.61
CA GLU A 110 -2.11 10.38 17.35
C GLU A 110 -1.22 10.61 16.12
N LEU A 111 -0.31 11.59 16.20
CA LEU A 111 0.68 11.88 15.16
C LEU A 111 1.63 10.69 14.91
N HIS A 112 2.07 10.00 15.97
CA HIS A 112 2.90 8.80 15.85
C HIS A 112 2.14 7.65 15.18
N GLU A 113 0.90 7.39 15.58
CA GLU A 113 0.06 6.35 14.96
C GLU A 113 -0.22 6.66 13.48
N ALA A 114 -0.44 7.92 13.12
CA ALA A 114 -0.62 8.35 11.74
C ALA A 114 0.67 8.15 10.90
N LYS A 115 1.84 8.47 11.48
CA LYS A 115 3.15 8.26 10.86
C LYS A 115 3.42 6.77 10.58
N ASP A 116 3.09 5.88 11.52
CA ASP A 116 3.34 4.45 11.36
C ASP A 116 2.42 3.81 10.31
N LYS A 117 1.15 4.26 10.25
CA LYS A 117 0.21 3.90 9.17
C LYS A 117 0.74 4.37 7.81
N LEU A 118 1.28 5.59 7.71
CA LEU A 118 1.85 6.13 6.48
C LEU A 118 3.10 5.34 6.02
N ASN A 119 4.00 5.00 6.94
CA ASN A 119 5.18 4.17 6.65
C ASN A 119 4.75 2.79 6.11
N SER A 120 3.80 2.15 6.79
CA SER A 120 3.25 0.84 6.40
C SER A 120 2.60 0.87 5.02
N ALA A 121 1.85 1.93 4.70
CA ALA A 121 1.26 2.15 3.38
C ALA A 121 2.33 2.40 2.28
N SER A 122 3.40 3.12 2.61
CA SER A 122 4.54 3.36 1.71
C SER A 122 5.28 2.06 1.36
N ASP A 123 5.53 1.20 2.35
CA ASP A 123 6.17 -0.10 2.14
C ASP A 123 5.28 -1.06 1.34
N ALA A 124 3.97 -1.09 1.64
CA ALA A 124 2.99 -1.85 0.86
C ALA A 124 2.97 -1.38 -0.61
N PHE A 125 2.92 -0.06 -0.87
CA PHE A 125 2.96 0.50 -2.21
C PHE A 125 4.26 0.15 -2.96
N LYS A 126 5.41 0.22 -2.28
CA LYS A 126 6.71 -0.17 -2.82
C LYS A 126 6.75 -1.65 -3.21
N SER A 127 6.16 -2.52 -2.38
CA SER A 127 6.00 -3.95 -2.66
C SER A 127 5.12 -4.18 -3.89
N THR A 128 3.92 -3.58 -3.94
CA THR A 128 2.99 -3.67 -5.08
C THR A 128 3.63 -3.18 -6.39
N ASN A 129 4.38 -2.08 -6.36
CA ASN A 129 5.11 -1.58 -7.54
C ASN A 129 6.16 -2.58 -8.03
N ASN A 130 6.86 -3.28 -7.14
CA ASN A 130 7.80 -4.33 -7.51
C ASN A 130 7.08 -5.55 -8.11
N GLN A 131 5.95 -5.97 -7.54
CA GLN A 131 5.11 -7.05 -8.11
C GLN A 131 4.59 -6.70 -9.51
N LEU A 132 4.08 -5.48 -9.71
CA LEU A 132 3.64 -5.00 -11.02
C LEU A 132 4.76 -5.02 -12.07
N LYS A 133 6.00 -4.70 -11.69
CA LYS A 133 7.16 -4.82 -12.59
C LYS A 133 7.49 -6.27 -12.97
N VAL A 134 7.27 -7.23 -12.08
CA VAL A 134 7.44 -8.66 -12.37
C VAL A 134 6.34 -9.13 -13.33
N ILE A 135 5.07 -8.89 -12.98
CA ILE A 135 3.91 -9.24 -13.81
C ILE A 135 4.01 -8.62 -15.20
N ALA A 136 4.49 -7.37 -15.32
CA ALA A 136 4.68 -6.71 -16.61
C ALA A 136 5.74 -7.41 -17.49
N ARG A 137 6.77 -8.04 -16.91
CA ARG A 137 7.77 -8.85 -17.63
C ARG A 137 7.17 -10.17 -18.07
N GLU A 138 6.58 -10.93 -17.14
CA GLU A 138 5.94 -12.22 -17.39
C GLU A 138 4.88 -12.12 -18.50
N ARG A 139 4.05 -11.08 -18.48
CA ARG A 139 3.04 -10.80 -19.51
C ARG A 139 3.67 -10.50 -20.89
N ASN A 140 4.83 -9.84 -20.93
CA ASN A 140 5.53 -9.58 -22.19
C ASN A 140 6.17 -10.86 -22.75
N GLU A 141 6.66 -11.75 -21.87
CA GLU A 141 7.15 -13.09 -22.24
C GLU A 141 6.01 -13.97 -22.77
N GLN A 142 4.87 -14.04 -22.05
CA GLN A 142 3.66 -14.73 -22.52
C GLN A 142 3.19 -14.23 -23.89
N LYS A 143 3.23 -12.91 -24.13
CA LYS A 143 2.89 -12.34 -25.45
C LYS A 143 3.82 -12.86 -26.55
N TYR A 144 5.11 -13.08 -26.26
CA TYR A 144 6.03 -13.67 -27.23
C TYR A 144 5.64 -15.12 -27.56
N TYR A 145 5.41 -15.96 -26.54
CA TYR A 145 4.98 -17.35 -26.73
C TYR A 145 3.70 -17.47 -27.56
N ILE A 146 2.67 -16.66 -27.28
CA ILE A 146 1.40 -16.66 -28.02
C ILE A 146 1.63 -16.31 -29.50
N ASN A 147 2.48 -15.32 -29.81
CA ASN A 147 2.79 -14.97 -31.19
C ASN A 147 3.51 -16.11 -31.93
N THR A 148 4.43 -16.82 -31.25
CA THR A 148 5.11 -18.01 -31.80
C THR A 148 4.12 -19.14 -32.04
N GLU A 149 3.22 -19.42 -31.09
CA GLU A 149 2.17 -20.45 -31.22
C GLU A 149 1.21 -20.16 -32.38
N GLN A 150 0.76 -18.92 -32.54
CA GLN A 150 -0.05 -18.49 -33.68
C GLN A 150 0.69 -18.68 -35.01
N SER A 151 2.00 -18.41 -35.05
CA SER A 151 2.83 -18.59 -36.25
C SER A 151 2.99 -20.07 -36.61
N LEU A 152 3.20 -20.94 -35.61
CA LEU A 152 3.28 -22.39 -35.78
C LEU A 152 1.95 -23.00 -36.21
N LEU A 153 0.82 -22.54 -35.64
CA LEU A 153 -0.52 -22.95 -36.04
C LEU A 153 -0.78 -22.61 -37.51
N HIS A 154 -0.40 -21.41 -37.96
CA HIS A 154 -0.53 -21.00 -39.36
C HIS A 154 0.31 -21.88 -40.30
N GLN A 155 1.56 -22.22 -39.92
CA GLN A 155 2.39 -23.15 -40.68
C GLN A 155 1.78 -24.56 -40.74
N ALA A 156 1.22 -25.06 -39.64
CA ALA A 156 0.54 -26.35 -39.59
C ALA A 156 -0.71 -26.39 -40.48
N GLN A 157 -1.48 -25.30 -40.55
CA GLN A 157 -2.62 -25.17 -41.47
C GLN A 157 -2.19 -25.22 -42.94
N ILE A 158 -1.07 -24.57 -43.30
CA ILE A 158 -0.50 -24.65 -44.65
C ILE A 158 -0.07 -26.09 -44.97
N LEU A 159 0.65 -26.75 -44.06
CA LEU A 159 1.09 -28.14 -44.25
C LEU A 159 -0.08 -29.11 -44.40
N LEU A 160 -1.17 -28.93 -43.64
CA LEU A 160 -2.38 -29.74 -43.77
C LEU A 160 -3.01 -29.56 -45.15
N SER A 161 -3.17 -28.32 -45.63
CA SER A 161 -3.71 -28.05 -46.97
C SER A 161 -2.84 -28.63 -48.10
N VAL A 162 -1.51 -28.64 -47.94
CA VAL A 162 -0.59 -29.31 -48.88
C VAL A 162 -0.75 -30.83 -48.83
N ALA A 163 -0.93 -31.42 -47.64
CA ALA A 163 -1.18 -32.84 -47.48
C ALA A 163 -2.53 -33.25 -48.10
N ASP A 164 -3.61 -32.50 -47.85
CA ASP A 164 -4.94 -32.73 -48.45
C ASP A 164 -4.86 -32.68 -49.99
N THR A 165 -4.13 -31.70 -50.54
CA THR A 165 -3.90 -31.58 -51.99
C THR A 165 -3.13 -32.78 -52.54
N ALA A 166 -2.03 -33.18 -51.89
CA ALA A 166 -1.23 -34.34 -52.30
C ALA A 166 -2.01 -35.66 -52.17
N THR A 167 -2.90 -35.78 -51.19
CA THR A 167 -3.81 -36.92 -51.03
C THR A 167 -4.83 -36.97 -52.16
N ALA A 168 -5.43 -35.83 -52.54
CA ALA A 168 -6.34 -35.75 -53.69
C ALA A 168 -5.63 -36.09 -55.01
N ASP A 169 -4.42 -35.57 -55.25
CA ASP A 169 -3.61 -35.89 -56.43
C ASP A 169 -3.24 -37.38 -56.47
N SER A 170 -2.88 -37.97 -55.31
CA SER A 170 -2.60 -39.41 -55.19
C SER A 170 -3.81 -40.27 -55.54
N HIS A 171 -5.02 -39.89 -55.09
CA HIS A 171 -6.26 -40.57 -55.49
C HIS A 171 -6.49 -40.50 -57.00
N ILE A 172 -6.33 -39.34 -57.63
CA ILE A 172 -6.48 -39.18 -59.09
C ILE A 172 -5.47 -40.05 -59.86
N LEU A 173 -4.24 -40.18 -59.36
CA LEU A 173 -3.23 -41.05 -59.96
C LEU A 173 -3.54 -42.54 -59.77
N HIS A 174 -4.08 -42.92 -58.61
CA HIS A 174 -4.52 -44.29 -58.32
C HIS A 174 -5.65 -44.72 -59.26
N ASP A 175 -6.72 -43.92 -59.38
CA ASP A 175 -7.85 -44.18 -60.28
C ASP A 175 -7.37 -44.34 -61.74
N LYS A 176 -6.44 -43.48 -62.19
CA LYS A 176 -5.83 -43.62 -63.53
C LYS A 176 -5.08 -44.94 -63.69
N SER A 177 -4.27 -45.33 -62.72
CA SER A 177 -3.50 -46.58 -62.78
C SER A 177 -4.41 -47.82 -62.84
N GLU A 178 -5.51 -47.83 -62.08
CA GLU A 178 -6.53 -48.89 -62.18
C GLU A 178 -7.18 -48.96 -63.57
N THR A 179 -7.47 -47.80 -64.19
CA THR A 179 -8.01 -47.79 -65.56
C THR A 179 -6.99 -48.30 -66.59
N GLU A 180 -5.70 -47.97 -66.47
CA GLU A 180 -4.64 -48.47 -67.36
C GLU A 180 -4.49 -50.00 -67.26
N GLN A 181 -4.45 -50.56 -66.05
CA GLN A 181 -4.40 -52.02 -65.84
C GLN A 181 -5.63 -52.73 -66.43
N SER A 182 -6.81 -52.10 -66.33
CA SER A 182 -8.05 -52.63 -66.91
C SER A 182 -8.00 -52.67 -68.44
N PHE A 183 -7.43 -51.64 -69.09
CA PHE A 183 -7.20 -51.63 -70.53
C PHE A 183 -6.14 -52.65 -70.97
N GLU A 184 -5.09 -52.88 -70.18
CA GLU A 184 -4.05 -53.87 -70.50
C GLU A 184 -4.59 -55.30 -70.42
N MET A 185 -5.37 -55.65 -69.39
CA MET A 185 -6.08 -56.94 -69.34
C MET A 185 -7.04 -57.14 -70.53
N LEU A 186 -7.77 -56.09 -70.93
CA LEU A 186 -8.65 -56.15 -72.10
C LEU A 186 -7.86 -56.34 -73.41
N GLY A 187 -6.68 -55.72 -73.51
CA GLY A 187 -5.74 -55.91 -74.62
C GLY A 187 -5.19 -57.34 -74.70
N GLU A 188 -4.82 -57.94 -73.57
CA GLU A 188 -4.41 -59.35 -73.51
C GLU A 188 -5.57 -60.29 -73.87
N GLN A 189 -6.78 -60.07 -73.35
CA GLN A 189 -7.97 -60.84 -73.76
C GLN A 189 -8.23 -60.75 -75.26
N PHE A 190 -8.19 -59.54 -75.83
CA PHE A 190 -8.37 -59.34 -77.26
C PHE A 190 -7.30 -60.09 -78.08
N LYS A 191 -6.04 -60.01 -77.68
CA LYS A 191 -4.91 -60.72 -78.30
C LYS A 191 -5.09 -62.24 -78.24
N ASN A 192 -5.54 -62.77 -77.11
CA ASN A 192 -5.80 -64.21 -76.94
C ASN A 192 -6.97 -64.67 -77.82
N ASN A 193 -8.09 -63.95 -77.82
CA ASN A 193 -9.26 -64.25 -78.66
C ASN A 193 -8.91 -64.23 -80.16
N VAL A 194 -8.11 -63.27 -80.62
CA VAL A 194 -7.63 -63.20 -82.01
C VAL A 194 -6.70 -64.37 -82.33
N SER A 195 -5.83 -64.78 -81.39
CA SER A 195 -4.96 -65.94 -81.54
C SER A 195 -5.75 -67.25 -81.65
N GLU A 196 -6.76 -67.47 -80.81
CA GLU A 196 -7.64 -68.65 -80.90
C GLU A 196 -8.37 -68.70 -82.25
N CYS A 197 -8.99 -67.59 -82.67
CA CYS A 197 -9.66 -67.50 -83.98
C CYS A 197 -8.71 -67.80 -85.15
N LEU A 198 -7.47 -67.28 -85.12
CA LEU A 198 -6.45 -67.60 -86.12
C LEU A 198 -6.02 -69.07 -86.08
N GLN A 199 -5.95 -69.70 -84.90
CA GLN A 199 -5.66 -71.13 -84.77
C GLN A 199 -6.81 -72.00 -85.28
N GLU A 200 -8.07 -71.61 -85.05
CA GLU A 200 -9.23 -72.29 -85.63
C GLU A 200 -9.23 -72.20 -87.16
N ILE A 201 -9.04 -70.99 -87.72
CA ILE A 201 -8.89 -70.79 -89.17
C ILE A 201 -7.73 -71.62 -89.73
N GLN A 202 -6.58 -71.67 -89.05
CA GLN A 202 -5.44 -72.48 -89.47
C GLN A 202 -5.76 -73.99 -89.44
N LYS A 203 -6.49 -74.45 -88.42
CA LYS A 203 -6.95 -75.84 -88.28
C LYS A 203 -7.96 -76.21 -89.37
N ASP A 204 -8.87 -75.31 -89.71
CA ASP A 204 -9.83 -75.49 -90.81
C ASP A 204 -9.15 -75.49 -92.17
N ILE A 205 -8.19 -74.61 -92.41
CA ILE A 205 -7.34 -74.65 -93.62
C ILE A 205 -6.57 -75.97 -93.70
N LEU A 206 -6.04 -76.48 -92.58
CA LEU A 206 -5.35 -77.77 -92.53
C LEU A 206 -6.30 -78.94 -92.81
N MET A 207 -7.51 -78.93 -92.24
CA MET A 207 -8.56 -79.91 -92.54
C MET A 207 -8.99 -79.84 -94.00
N HIS A 208 -9.18 -78.65 -94.57
CA HIS A 208 -9.51 -78.49 -95.99
C HIS A 208 -8.38 -78.97 -96.90
N LYS A 209 -7.12 -78.68 -96.56
CA LYS A 209 -5.94 -79.21 -97.25
C LYS A 209 -5.91 -80.74 -97.24
N GLU A 210 -6.15 -81.37 -96.09
CA GLU A 210 -6.11 -82.82 -95.99
C GLU A 210 -7.34 -83.47 -96.67
N LYS A 211 -8.53 -82.84 -96.61
CA LYS A 211 -9.70 -83.22 -97.43
C LYS A 211 -9.39 -83.14 -98.93
N LEU A 212 -8.74 -82.06 -99.38
CA LEU A 212 -8.34 -81.88 -100.79
C LEU A 212 -7.33 -82.96 -101.22
N LYS A 213 -6.41 -83.34 -100.33
CA LYS A 213 -5.42 -84.40 -100.56
C LYS A 213 -6.07 -85.77 -100.63
N GLN A 214 -7.07 -86.06 -99.79
CA GLN A 214 -7.90 -87.27 -99.89
C GLN A 214 -8.71 -87.30 -101.20
N LEU A 215 -9.27 -86.16 -101.62
CA LEU A 215 -9.94 -86.03 -102.93
C LEU A 215 -8.98 -86.37 -104.08
N CYS A 216 -7.75 -85.86 -104.07
CA CYS A 216 -6.71 -86.19 -105.06
C CYS A 216 -6.33 -87.68 -105.06
N ILE A 217 -6.33 -88.35 -103.90
CA ILE A 217 -6.12 -89.80 -103.81
C ILE A 217 -7.31 -90.57 -104.42
N SER A 218 -8.55 -90.14 -104.15
CA SER A 218 -9.75 -90.74 -104.73
C SER A 218 -9.76 -90.63 -106.26
N VAL A 219 -9.48 -89.43 -106.80
CA VAL A 219 -9.40 -89.19 -108.26
C VAL A 219 -8.28 -90.03 -108.91
N LYS A 220 -7.15 -90.21 -108.21
CA LYS A 220 -6.06 -91.08 -108.69
C LYS A 220 -6.47 -92.55 -108.77
N ASN A 221 -7.28 -93.03 -107.82
CA ASN A 221 -7.78 -94.41 -107.83
C ASN A 221 -8.85 -94.63 -108.92
N ASP A 222 -9.73 -93.66 -109.16
CA ASP A 222 -10.72 -93.74 -110.26
C ASP A 222 -10.07 -93.74 -111.66
N LEU A 223 -8.96 -93.02 -111.83
CA LEU A 223 -8.16 -93.06 -113.06
C LEU A 223 -7.45 -94.42 -113.28
N GLY A 224 -7.13 -95.15 -112.19
CA GLY A 224 -6.57 -96.50 -112.28
C GLY A 224 -7.54 -97.54 -112.87
N ASN A 225 -8.85 -97.31 -112.77
CA ASN A 225 -9.88 -98.25 -113.21
C ASN A 225 -10.36 -98.05 -114.66
N LYS A 226 -9.68 -97.23 -115.47
CA LYS A 226 -10.09 -96.91 -116.86
C LYS A 226 -9.09 -97.24 -117.97
N SER A 227 -8.06 -98.06 -117.70
CA SER A 227 -7.16 -98.53 -118.76
C SER A 227 -6.47 -99.88 -118.48
N PHE A 228 -7.08 -101.01 -118.89
CA PHE A 228 -6.41 -101.97 -119.79
C PHE A 228 -7.36 -103.04 -120.39
N ILE A 229 -7.63 -102.91 -121.71
CA ILE A 229 -8.28 -103.88 -122.62
C ILE A 229 -7.73 -103.58 -124.04
N MET A 230 -7.09 -104.49 -124.79
CA MET A 230 -6.60 -105.81 -124.42
C MET A 230 -5.25 -106.24 -125.06
N PRO A 231 -5.02 -106.30 -126.40
CA PRO A 231 -3.73 -106.72 -126.95
C PRO A 231 -2.79 -105.56 -127.32
#